data_AF-A0A523WUQ2-F1
#
_entry.id   AF-A0A523WUQ2-F1
#
_cell.length_a   1.000
_cell.length_b   1.000
_cell.length_c   1.000
_cell.angle_alpha   90.00
_cell.angle_beta   90.00
_cell.angle_gamma   90.00
#
_symmetry.space_group_name_H-M   'P 1'
#
loop_
_entity.id
_entity.type
_entity.pdbx_description
1 polymer ?
#
loop_
_entity_poly.entity_id
_entity_poly.type
_entity_poly.pdbx_seq_one_letter_code
_entity_poly.pdbx_strand_id
1 'polypeptide(L)'
;AKARKLIKENAAKGLRKLGKMKRFTFDPPVEVVVRFTNARMADAVEFMPSAERLDGKSVRFVQDDFVKAFGAIRASIFIAGAVSS
;
A
#
# COMPACT_ATOMS: atom_id res chain seq x y z
N ALA A 1 -9.50 -21.08 23.24
CA ALA A 1 -8.27 -21.93 23.24
C ALA A 1 -7.67 -22.16 21.84
N LYS A 2 -8.46 -22.58 20.83
CA LYS A 2 -7.98 -22.94 19.47
C LYS A 2 -7.18 -21.85 18.74
N ALA A 3 -7.65 -20.60 18.74
CA ALA A 3 -6.96 -19.49 18.06
C ALA A 3 -5.55 -19.22 18.63
N ARG A 4 -5.41 -19.20 19.95
CA ARG A 4 -4.10 -19.01 20.61
C ARG A 4 -3.11 -20.13 20.27
N LYS A 5 -3.60 -21.38 20.22
CA LYS A 5 -2.80 -22.54 19.82
C LYS A 5 -2.30 -22.39 18.37
N LEU A 6 -3.19 -22.02 17.44
CA LEU A 6 -2.84 -21.80 16.04
C LEU A 6 -1.84 -20.66 15.84
N ILE A 7 -1.98 -19.53 16.55
CA ILE A 7 -1.01 -18.43 16.50
C ILE A 7 0.36 -18.91 16.97
N LYS A 8 0.43 -19.61 18.11
CA LYS A 8 1.69 -20.11 18.67
C LYS A 8 2.39 -21.08 17.72
N GLU A 9 1.65 -22.03 17.16
CA GLU A 9 2.18 -23.02 16.22
C GLU A 9 2.70 -22.38 14.93
N ASN A 10 1.94 -21.45 14.35
CA ASN A 10 2.34 -20.81 13.10
C ASN A 10 3.48 -19.81 13.27
N ALA A 11 3.52 -19.08 14.40
CA ALA A 11 4.67 -18.24 14.74
C ALA A 11 5.96 -19.08 14.86
N ALA A 12 5.90 -20.22 15.56
CA ALA A 12 7.04 -21.13 15.67
C ALA A 12 7.48 -21.69 14.31
N LYS A 13 6.53 -22.06 13.43
CA LYS A 13 6.83 -22.49 12.06
C LYS A 13 7.49 -21.39 11.23
N GLY A 14 7.07 -20.14 11.38
CA GLY A 14 7.65 -18.98 10.70
C GLY A 14 9.10 -18.75 11.10
N LEU A 15 9.39 -18.75 12.41
CA LEU A 15 10.74 -18.55 12.93
C LEU A 15 11.72 -19.62 12.45
N ARG A 16 11.29 -20.88 12.34
CA ARG A 16 12.11 -21.98 11.79
C ARG A 16 12.51 -21.77 10.33
N LYS A 17 11.79 -20.92 9.59
CA LYS A 17 12.07 -20.62 8.17
C LYS A 17 12.84 -19.31 7.99
N LEU A 18 13.23 -18.60 9.04
CA LEU A 18 13.80 -17.25 8.96
C LEU A 18 15.00 -17.16 8.00
N GLY A 19 15.94 -18.11 8.09
CA GLY A 19 17.12 -18.16 7.19
C GLY A 19 16.82 -18.53 5.74
N LYS A 20 15.60 -18.99 5.43
CA LYS A 20 15.15 -19.35 4.07
C LYS A 20 14.25 -18.28 3.43
N MET A 21 13.84 -17.28 4.20
CA MET A 21 12.99 -16.19 3.72
C MET A 21 13.87 -15.10 3.12
N LYS A 22 13.70 -14.83 1.82
CA LYS A 22 14.35 -13.68 1.18
C LYS A 22 13.74 -12.39 1.73
N ARG A 23 14.57 -11.38 1.98
CA ARG A 23 14.10 -10.03 2.31
C ARG A 23 13.26 -9.51 1.14
N PHE A 24 12.05 -9.05 1.45
CA PHE A 24 11.19 -8.40 0.48
C PHE A 24 11.58 -6.92 0.45
N THR A 25 12.20 -6.49 -0.65
CA THR A 25 12.70 -5.13 -0.86
C THR A 25 12.19 -4.60 -2.18
N PHE A 26 12.10 -3.28 -2.28
CA PHE A 26 11.80 -2.57 -3.52
C PHE A 26 13.03 -1.75 -3.90
N ASP A 27 13.43 -1.84 -5.16
CA ASP A 27 14.51 -1.03 -5.70
C ASP A 27 13.94 0.34 -6.11
N PRO A 28 14.53 1.45 -5.64
CA PRO A 28 14.14 2.79 -6.07
C PRO A 28 14.35 3.05 -7.58
N PRO A 29 13.52 3.92 -8.20
CA PRO A 29 12.35 4.57 -7.62
C PRO A 29 11.16 3.60 -7.50
N VAL A 30 10.37 3.76 -6.45
CA VAL A 30 9.20 2.90 -6.18
C VAL A 30 7.97 3.52 -6.84
N GLU A 31 7.45 2.82 -7.84
CA GLU A 31 6.16 3.13 -8.46
C GLU A 31 5.01 2.46 -7.71
N VAL A 32 3.96 3.23 -7.47
CA VAL A 32 2.70 2.76 -6.89
C VAL A 32 1.56 3.21 -7.78
N VAL A 33 0.71 2.25 -8.17
CA VAL A 33 -0.56 2.52 -8.83
C VAL A 33 -1.70 2.16 -7.90
N VAL A 34 -2.58 3.13 -7.63
CA VAL A 34 -3.78 2.95 -6.81
C VAL A 34 -5.00 3.08 -7.69
N ARG A 35 -5.81 2.02 -7.73
CA ARG A 35 -7.12 2.02 -8.40
C ARG A 35 -8.23 2.19 -7.38
N PHE A 36 -9.02 3.23 -7.54
CA PHE A 36 -10.14 3.58 -6.67
C PHE A 36 -11.47 3.00 -7.15
N THR A 37 -12.46 2.97 -6.26
CA THR A 37 -13.79 2.41 -6.55
C THR A 37 -14.59 3.27 -7.53
N ASN A 38 -14.44 4.60 -7.43
CA ASN A 38 -15.12 5.58 -8.28
C ASN A 38 -14.16 6.72 -8.70
N ALA A 39 -14.57 7.48 -9.70
CA ALA A 39 -13.77 8.57 -10.25
C ALA A 39 -13.54 9.70 -9.25
N ARG A 40 -14.56 10.04 -8.44
CA ARG A 40 -14.50 11.09 -7.42
C ARG A 40 -13.34 10.91 -6.43
N MET A 41 -13.08 9.67 -6.03
CA MET A 41 -11.95 9.35 -5.15
C MET A 41 -10.61 9.64 -5.83
N ALA A 42 -10.48 9.26 -7.11
CA ALA A 42 -9.29 9.56 -7.88
C ALA A 42 -9.15 11.09 -8.04
N ASP A 43 -10.24 11.80 -8.38
CA ASP A 43 -10.27 13.27 -8.52
C ASP A 43 -9.76 13.96 -7.25
N ALA A 44 -10.22 13.51 -6.08
CA ALA A 44 -9.76 14.07 -4.81
C ALA A 44 -8.26 13.81 -4.55
N VAL A 45 -7.77 12.63 -4.89
CA VAL A 45 -6.35 12.26 -4.68
C VAL A 45 -5.42 12.98 -5.64
N GLU A 46 -5.89 13.34 -6.84
CA GLU A 46 -5.13 14.10 -7.84
C GLU A 46 -4.69 15.49 -7.35
N PHE A 47 -5.33 16.03 -6.30
CA PHE A 47 -4.88 17.28 -5.66
C PHE A 47 -3.54 17.13 -4.93
N MET A 48 -3.07 15.91 -4.66
CA MET A 48 -1.71 15.70 -4.14
C MET A 48 -0.67 16.02 -5.23
N PRO A 49 0.34 16.88 -4.97
CA PRO A 49 1.31 17.26 -6.01
C PRO A 49 2.09 16.09 -6.63
N SER A 50 2.24 14.99 -5.91
CA SER A 50 2.93 13.78 -6.38
C SER A 50 2.02 12.77 -7.10
N ALA A 51 0.72 13.06 -7.21
CA ALA A 51 -0.25 12.21 -7.86
C ALA A 51 -0.30 12.49 -9.36
N GLU A 52 -0.31 11.44 -10.16
CA GLU A 52 -0.51 11.53 -11.60
C GLU A 52 -1.70 10.67 -12.03
N ARG A 53 -2.67 11.26 -12.72
CA ARG A 53 -3.84 10.54 -13.22
C ARG A 53 -3.45 9.62 -14.38
N LEU A 54 -3.79 8.33 -14.25
CA LEU A 54 -3.60 7.36 -15.34
C LEU A 54 -4.87 7.14 -16.16
N ASP A 55 -6.02 7.03 -15.49
CA ASP A 55 -7.32 6.76 -16.11
C ASP A 55 -8.47 7.25 -15.23
N GLY A 56 -9.74 7.01 -15.58
CA GLY A 56 -10.88 7.50 -14.81
C GLY A 56 -10.98 7.07 -13.34
N LYS A 57 -10.18 6.10 -12.86
CA LYS A 57 -10.19 5.64 -11.46
C LYS A 57 -8.80 5.34 -10.90
N SER A 58 -7.72 5.55 -11.65
CA SER A 58 -6.38 5.14 -11.24
C SER A 58 -5.41 6.33 -11.17
N VAL A 59 -4.57 6.32 -10.15
CA VAL A 59 -3.57 7.36 -9.90
C VAL A 59 -2.22 6.70 -9.62
N ARG A 60 -1.14 7.28 -10.16
CA ARG A 60 0.25 6.87 -9.98
C ARG A 60 0.99 7.78 -9.03
N PHE A 61 1.89 7.19 -8.25
CA PHE A 61 2.92 7.88 -7.48
C PHE A 61 4.27 7.24 -7.79
N VAL A 62 5.30 8.05 -7.99
CA VAL A 62 6.69 7.59 -8.09
C VAL A 62 7.48 8.26 -6.98
N GLN A 63 8.19 7.48 -6.16
CA GLN A 63 8.89 7.97 -4.97
C GLN A 63 10.29 7.39 -4.85
N ASP A 64 11.19 8.12 -4.19
CA ASP A 64 12.60 7.72 -4.05
C ASP A 64 12.82 6.49 -3.16
N ASP A 65 11.85 6.17 -2.31
CA ASP A 65 11.95 5.04 -1.40
C ASP A 65 10.57 4.50 -1.02
N PHE A 66 10.58 3.28 -0.48
CA PHE A 66 9.36 2.59 -0.08
C PHE A 66 8.59 3.30 1.04
N VAL A 67 9.28 4.01 1.95
CA VAL A 67 8.64 4.70 3.07
C VAL A 67 7.81 5.88 2.54
N LYS A 68 8.36 6.68 1.63
CA LYS A 68 7.64 7.75 0.92
C LYS A 68 6.50 7.19 0.07
N ALA A 69 6.74 6.11 -0.68
CA ALA A 69 5.71 5.43 -1.48
C ALA A 69 4.53 4.97 -0.61
N PHE A 70 4.81 4.34 0.54
CA PHE A 70 3.79 3.90 1.48
C PHE A 70 3.06 5.09 2.15
N GLY A 71 3.78 6.18 2.41
CA GLY A 71 3.19 7.46 2.83
C GLY A 71 2.19 8.00 1.82
N ALA A 72 2.54 8.00 0.53
CA ALA A 72 1.65 8.42 -0.55
C ALA A 72 0.39 7.54 -0.62
N ILE A 73 0.54 6.21 -0.51
CA ILE A 73 -0.60 5.28 -0.41
C ILE A 73 -1.52 5.67 0.74
N ARG A 74 -0.98 5.85 1.95
CA ARG A 74 -1.79 6.20 3.12
C ARG A 74 -2.52 7.52 2.94
N ALA A 75 -1.84 8.56 2.48
CA ALA A 75 -2.45 9.84 2.20
C ALA A 75 -3.59 9.71 1.18
N SER A 76 -3.38 8.95 0.10
CA SER A 76 -4.42 8.72 -0.90
C SER A 76 -5.66 8.00 -0.34
N ILE A 77 -5.47 7.04 0.58
CA ILE A 77 -6.56 6.33 1.24
C ILE A 77 -7.36 7.29 2.13
N PHE A 78 -6.68 8.16 2.89
CA PHE A 78 -7.36 9.14 3.74
C PHE A 78 -8.19 10.13 2.93
N ILE A 79 -7.62 10.69 1.86
CA ILE A 79 -8.31 11.65 0.98
C ILE A 79 -9.49 10.98 0.28
N ALA A 80 -9.30 9.80 -0.31
CA ALA A 80 -10.37 9.05 -0.96
C ALA A 80 -11.49 8.68 0.03
N GLY A 81 -11.13 8.32 1.27
CA GLY A 81 -12.08 8.02 2.34
C GLY A 81 -12.95 9.22 2.70
N ALA A 82 -12.40 10.44 2.70
CA ALA A 82 -13.15 11.66 3.01
C ALA A 82 -14.24 12.01 1.98
N VAL A 83 -14.13 11.51 0.74
CA VAL A 83 -15.11 11.73 -0.35
C VAL A 83 -15.89 10.47 -0.72
N SER A 84 -15.81 9.44 0.14
CA SER A 84 -16.43 8.13 -0.10
C SER A 84 -17.93 8.07 0.20
N SER A 85 -18.45 9.02 0.96
CA SER A 85 -19.86 9.20 1.31
C SER A 85 -20.69 9.78 0.17
#